data_AF-A0A3N5K9X6-F1
#
_entry.id   AF-A0A3N5K9X6-F1
#
_cell.length_a   1.000
_cell.length_b   1.000
_cell.length_c   1.000
_cell.angle_alpha   90.00
_cell.angle_beta   90.00
_cell.angle_gamma   90.00
#
_symmetry.space_group_name_H-M   'P 1'
#
loop_
_entity.id
_entity.type
_entity.pdbx_description
1 polymer ?
#
loop_
_entity_poly.entity_id
_entity_poly.type
_entity_poly.pdbx_seq_one_letter_code
_entity_poly.pdbx_strand_id
1 'polypeptide(L)'
;MSCSFVFLTLVWMVNVTMPENNLDRMMQLVEEFFGTKDDPSQISVDEKVVRRLKKIHPATMSEKRTRKGPVAWTLVIPTTHQLMEQFISGKINERELLFKTPLRSKYDSLYLCSAFVLPEYRGSGWATRLMSRAINTIRKDHPLENLFYWALSSKGKKLARSLAREFSLPLSRRV
;
A
#
# COMPACT_ATOMS: atom_id res chain seq x y z
N MET A 1 6.06 48.76 42.29
CA MET A 1 4.76 48.07 42.51
C MET A 1 3.86 48.46 41.36
N SER A 2 3.14 47.63 40.62
CA SER A 2 2.97 46.18 40.48
C SER A 2 1.92 46.05 39.38
N CYS A 3 2.06 45.06 38.49
CA CYS A 3 0.97 44.33 37.81
C CYS A 3 -0.08 45.12 36.98
N SER A 4 -0.67 44.65 35.88
CA SER A 4 -0.54 43.50 34.98
C SER A 4 -1.88 43.43 34.21
N PHE A 5 -1.84 43.05 32.92
CA PHE A 5 -2.89 42.29 32.21
C PHE A 5 -4.22 43.05 31.88
N VAL A 6 -4.84 43.03 30.68
CA VAL A 6 -5.40 41.91 29.90
C VAL A 6 -6.01 42.43 28.56
N PHE A 7 -5.60 41.80 27.46
CA PHE A 7 -6.35 41.41 26.23
C PHE A 7 -6.74 42.45 25.16
N LEU A 8 -5.94 42.45 24.09
CA LEU A 8 -6.45 42.52 22.71
C LEU A 8 -7.19 41.22 22.37
N THR A 9 -8.46 41.33 21.98
CA THR A 9 -9.21 40.32 21.24
C THR A 9 -8.68 40.22 19.81
N LEU A 10 -7.70 39.34 19.58
CA LEU A 10 -7.36 38.88 18.23
C LEU A 10 -8.24 37.68 17.88
N VAL A 11 -9.23 37.92 17.02
CA VAL A 11 -9.85 36.90 16.18
C VAL A 11 -8.76 36.34 15.27
N TRP A 12 -8.01 35.35 15.76
CA TRP A 12 -7.19 34.53 14.90
C TRP A 12 -8.12 33.60 14.15
N MET A 13 -8.32 33.94 12.87
CA MET A 13 -8.62 33.01 11.81
C MET A 13 -8.01 31.64 12.15
N VAL A 14 -8.86 30.64 12.32
CA VAL A 14 -8.46 29.24 12.20
C VAL A 14 -8.13 29.01 10.73
N ASN A 15 -7.00 29.56 10.29
CA ASN A 15 -6.28 29.07 9.14
C ASN A 15 -5.60 27.78 9.63
N VAL A 16 -6.35 26.68 9.61
CA VAL A 16 -5.72 25.36 9.50
C VAL A 16 -4.96 25.41 8.18
N THR A 17 -3.66 25.67 8.27
CA THR A 17 -2.76 25.51 7.15
C THR A 17 -2.80 24.02 6.80
N MET A 18 -3.55 23.70 5.72
CA MET A 18 -3.49 22.39 5.08
C MET A 18 -2.01 22.05 4.86
N PRO A 19 -1.53 20.85 5.23
CA PRO A 19 -0.12 20.54 5.10
C PRO A 19 0.24 20.61 3.61
N GLU A 20 1.14 21.53 3.24
CA GLU A 20 1.75 21.57 1.91
C GLU A 20 2.62 20.33 1.63
N ASN A 21 2.74 19.43 2.60
CA ASN A 21 3.47 18.18 2.55
C ASN A 21 2.55 17.03 2.09
N ASN A 22 2.91 16.39 0.99
CA ASN A 22 2.16 15.25 0.46
C ASN A 22 2.25 14.00 1.35
N LEU A 23 3.22 13.92 2.26
CA LEU A 23 3.30 12.81 3.22
C LEU A 23 2.04 12.75 4.09
N ASP A 24 1.67 13.86 4.71
CA ASP A 24 0.51 13.93 5.61
C ASP A 24 -0.78 13.64 4.84
N ARG A 25 -0.88 14.17 3.61
CA ARG A 25 -2.02 13.90 2.71
C ARG A 25 -2.12 12.43 2.31
N MET A 26 -0.99 11.76 2.09
CA MET A 26 -0.96 10.32 1.81
C MET A 26 -1.37 9.51 3.04
N MET A 27 -0.93 9.89 4.24
CA MET A 27 -1.34 9.24 5.48
C MET A 27 -2.85 9.38 5.71
N GLN A 28 -3.41 10.57 5.51
CA GLN A 28 -4.86 10.81 5.57
C GLN A 28 -5.62 9.93 4.56
N LEU A 29 -5.14 9.82 3.32
CA LEU A 29 -5.76 8.97 2.30
C LEU A 29 -5.74 7.48 2.69
N VAL A 30 -4.66 7.02 3.31
CA VAL A 30 -4.53 5.65 3.82
C VAL A 30 -5.52 5.42 4.97
N GLU A 31 -5.61 6.38 5.90
CA GLU A 31 -6.55 6.32 7.03
C GLU A 31 -8.02 6.33 6.58
N GLU A 32 -8.37 7.15 5.59
CA GLU A 32 -9.74 7.19 5.04
C GLU A 32 -10.14 5.86 4.41
N PHE A 33 -9.22 5.21 3.69
CA PHE A 33 -9.53 3.99 2.94
C PHE A 33 -9.42 2.71 3.78
N PHE A 34 -8.55 2.70 4.78
CA PHE A 34 -8.37 1.59 5.72
C PHE A 34 -8.88 1.96 7.11
N GLY A 35 -10.01 2.67 7.19
CA GLY A 35 -10.60 3.34 8.37
C GLY A 35 -10.91 2.52 9.63
N THR A 36 -10.06 1.55 9.96
CA THR A 36 -9.87 0.92 11.26
C THR A 36 -8.38 0.62 11.40
N LYS A 37 -7.60 1.54 11.97
CA LYS A 37 -6.24 1.24 12.50
C LYS A 37 -6.26 0.05 13.48
N ASP A 38 -7.44 -0.28 13.98
CA ASP A 38 -7.70 -1.30 14.98
C ASP A 38 -8.22 -2.64 14.42
N ASP A 39 -8.20 -2.88 13.10
CA ASP A 39 -8.45 -4.23 12.57
C ASP A 39 -7.14 -5.05 12.63
N PRO A 40 -6.98 -5.97 13.62
CA PRO A 40 -5.74 -6.75 13.76
C PRO A 40 -5.51 -7.72 12.59
N SER A 41 -6.52 -7.91 11.72
CA SER A 41 -6.46 -8.82 10.57
C SER A 41 -5.82 -8.17 9.33
N GLN A 42 -5.68 -6.84 9.30
CA GLN A 42 -5.08 -6.07 8.20
C GLN A 42 -3.63 -5.65 8.49
N ILE A 43 -2.88 -5.33 7.43
CA ILE A 43 -1.53 -4.81 7.57
C ILE A 43 -1.56 -3.34 7.97
N SER A 44 -1.17 -3.05 9.22
CA SER A 44 -0.74 -1.71 9.62
C SER A 44 0.75 -1.54 9.30
N VAL A 45 1.09 -0.57 8.45
CA VAL A 45 2.47 -0.35 7.99
C VAL A 45 3.29 0.35 9.07
N ASP A 46 3.71 -0.42 10.07
CA ASP A 46 4.65 -0.02 11.12
C ASP A 46 6.10 -0.41 10.76
N GLU A 47 7.06 -0.08 11.61
CA GLU A 47 8.46 -0.43 11.37
C GLU A 47 8.71 -1.95 11.27
N LYS A 48 7.95 -2.77 12.03
CA LYS A 48 8.09 -4.23 12.01
C LYS A 48 7.65 -4.78 10.66
N VAL A 49 6.54 -4.27 10.13
CA VAL A 49 6.04 -4.57 8.79
C VAL A 49 7.03 -4.13 7.72
N VAL A 50 7.54 -2.89 7.77
CA VAL A 50 8.54 -2.39 6.81
C VAL A 50 9.80 -3.26 6.84
N ARG A 51 10.31 -3.62 8.02
CA ARG A 51 11.45 -4.54 8.16
C ARG A 51 11.14 -5.92 7.59
N ARG A 52 9.93 -6.44 7.79
CA ARG A 52 9.51 -7.74 7.24
C ARG A 52 9.44 -7.71 5.73
N LEU A 53 8.81 -6.69 5.14
CA LEU A 53 8.69 -6.50 3.70
C LEU A 53 10.06 -6.40 3.02
N LYS A 54 10.98 -5.62 3.59
CA LYS A 54 12.37 -5.54 3.09
C LYS A 54 13.11 -6.88 3.12
N LYS A 55 12.86 -7.73 4.13
CA LYS A 55 13.43 -9.08 4.23
C LYS A 55 12.84 -10.06 3.22
N ILE A 56 11.58 -9.87 2.84
CA ILE A 56 10.92 -10.68 1.80
C ILE A 56 11.51 -10.29 0.44
N HIS A 57 11.41 -9.02 0.07
CA HIS A 57 11.99 -8.49 -1.17
C HIS A 57 12.03 -6.95 -1.15
N PRO A 58 13.09 -6.28 -1.64
CA PRO A 58 13.20 -4.81 -1.60
C PRO A 58 12.13 -4.08 -2.43
N ALA A 59 11.61 -4.69 -3.49
CA ALA A 59 10.57 -4.11 -4.35
C ALA A 59 9.12 -4.29 -3.83
N THR A 60 8.93 -4.78 -2.61
CA THR A 60 7.60 -4.93 -2.00
C THR A 60 6.88 -3.60 -1.82
N MET A 61 7.61 -2.54 -1.49
CA MET A 61 7.09 -1.18 -1.38
C MET A 61 7.67 -0.31 -2.48
N SER A 62 6.83 0.46 -3.15
CA SER A 62 7.24 1.37 -4.22
C SER A 62 6.49 2.68 -4.15
N GLU A 63 7.13 3.75 -4.60
CA GLU A 63 6.54 5.08 -4.52
C GLU A 63 6.91 5.99 -5.68
N LYS A 64 6.03 6.96 -5.95
CA LYS A 64 6.32 8.13 -6.76
C LYS A 64 6.38 9.34 -5.84
N ARG A 65 7.51 10.05 -5.86
CA ARG A 65 7.69 11.32 -5.14
C ARG A 65 7.75 12.53 -6.09
N THR A 66 7.38 13.66 -5.53
CA THR A 66 7.60 15.03 -6.04
C THR A 66 8.45 15.79 -5.03
N ARG A 67 8.78 17.07 -5.31
CA ARG A 67 9.45 17.94 -4.34
C ARG A 67 8.68 18.08 -3.02
N LYS A 68 7.35 17.97 -3.06
CA LYS A 68 6.47 18.08 -1.88
C LYS A 68 6.23 16.74 -1.17
N GLY A 69 6.87 15.65 -1.59
CA GLY A 69 6.71 14.32 -0.98
C GLY A 69 5.98 13.30 -1.88
N PRO A 70 5.56 12.16 -1.31
CA PRO A 70 4.99 11.03 -2.04
C PRO A 70 3.60 11.35 -2.59
N VAL A 71 3.33 10.96 -3.83
CA VAL A 71 2.03 11.18 -4.50
C VAL A 71 1.38 9.87 -4.93
N ALA A 72 2.13 8.77 -4.89
CA ALA A 72 1.62 7.43 -5.03
C ALA A 72 2.45 6.42 -4.23
N TRP A 73 1.77 5.46 -3.62
CA TRP A 73 2.35 4.32 -2.90
C TRP A 73 1.73 3.02 -3.40
N THR A 74 2.55 1.98 -3.53
CA THR A 74 2.08 0.64 -3.86
C THR A 74 2.78 -0.38 -2.97
N LEU A 75 2.02 -1.37 -2.52
CA LEU A 75 2.49 -2.51 -1.76
C LEU A 75 2.13 -3.79 -2.51
N VAL A 76 3.13 -4.64 -2.70
CA VAL A 76 2.98 -6.01 -3.20
C VAL A 76 3.72 -6.97 -2.29
N ILE A 77 3.23 -8.20 -2.17
CA ILE A 77 3.84 -9.22 -1.30
C ILE A 77 4.05 -10.49 -2.13
N PRO A 78 5.31 -10.83 -2.48
CA PRO A 78 5.58 -12.13 -3.08
C PRO A 78 5.51 -13.21 -2.00
N THR A 79 4.92 -14.34 -2.35
CA THR A 79 4.63 -15.44 -1.42
C THR A 79 4.44 -16.74 -2.19
N THR A 80 3.98 -17.79 -1.51
CA THR A 80 3.70 -19.09 -2.11
C THR A 80 2.22 -19.26 -2.42
N HIS A 81 1.91 -20.07 -3.43
CA HIS A 81 0.56 -20.38 -3.85
C HIS A 81 -0.24 -21.00 -2.71
N GLN A 82 0.40 -21.90 -1.94
CA GLN A 82 -0.19 -22.51 -0.76
C GLN A 82 -0.67 -21.48 0.28
N LEU A 83 0.11 -20.42 0.54
CA LEU A 83 -0.30 -19.35 1.46
C LEU A 83 -1.41 -18.49 0.85
N MET A 84 -1.37 -18.24 -0.46
CA MET A 84 -2.44 -17.51 -1.14
C MET A 84 -3.78 -18.24 -1.11
N GLU A 85 -3.79 -19.55 -1.30
CA GLU A 85 -5.01 -20.37 -1.19
C GLU A 85 -5.60 -20.30 0.21
N GLN A 86 -4.77 -20.33 1.25
CA GLN A 86 -5.22 -20.12 2.63
C GLN A 86 -5.79 -18.70 2.85
N PHE A 87 -5.17 -17.70 2.24
CA PHE A 87 -5.64 -16.31 2.36
C PHE A 87 -6.98 -16.10 1.65
N ILE A 88 -7.15 -16.63 0.43
CA ILE A 88 -8.40 -16.53 -0.33
C ILE A 88 -9.52 -17.32 0.35
N SER A 89 -9.22 -18.48 0.91
CA SER A 89 -10.20 -19.29 1.63
C SER A 89 -10.54 -18.73 3.03
N GLY A 90 -9.96 -17.60 3.43
CA GLY A 90 -10.16 -16.99 4.74
C GLY A 90 -9.52 -17.74 5.91
N LYS A 91 -8.68 -18.76 5.66
CA LYS A 91 -7.95 -19.50 6.71
C LYS A 91 -6.87 -18.66 7.38
N ILE A 92 -6.31 -17.71 6.63
CA ILE A 92 -5.37 -16.72 7.17
C ILE A 92 -5.80 -15.30 6.75
N ASN A 93 -5.48 -14.32 7.58
CA ASN A 93 -5.66 -12.91 7.28
C ASN A 93 -4.41 -12.30 6.59
N GLU A 94 -4.47 -11.00 6.29
CA GLU A 94 -3.43 -10.31 5.53
C GLU A 94 -2.13 -10.18 6.35
N ARG A 95 -2.25 -9.94 7.66
CA ARG A 95 -1.11 -9.91 8.58
C ARG A 95 -0.43 -11.27 8.65
N GLU A 96 -1.20 -12.34 8.78
CA GLU A 96 -0.70 -13.70 8.78
C GLU A 96 -0.02 -14.05 7.46
N LEU A 97 -0.59 -13.66 6.32
CA LEU A 97 0.05 -13.86 5.00
C LEU A 97 1.46 -13.26 4.98
N LEU A 98 1.61 -12.00 5.42
CA LEU A 98 2.91 -11.32 5.49
C LEU A 98 3.92 -12.04 6.41
N PHE A 99 3.50 -12.43 7.61
CA PHE A 99 4.41 -12.99 8.60
C PHE A 99 4.66 -14.50 8.43
N LYS A 100 3.74 -15.23 7.79
CA LYS A 100 3.91 -16.65 7.42
C LYS A 100 4.67 -16.84 6.11
N THR A 101 4.73 -15.83 5.23
CA THR A 101 5.55 -15.87 4.02
C THR A 101 7.01 -16.18 4.36
N PRO A 102 7.58 -17.33 3.95
CA PRO A 102 8.92 -17.74 4.36
C PRO A 102 9.98 -16.79 3.81
N LEU A 103 11.03 -16.50 4.59
CA LEU A 103 12.16 -15.70 4.11
C LEU A 103 13.15 -16.57 3.34
N ARG A 104 13.85 -16.00 2.35
CA ARG A 104 14.88 -16.69 1.55
C ARG A 104 14.34 -17.93 0.80
N SER A 105 13.08 -17.87 0.38
CA SER A 105 12.41 -18.91 -0.41
C SER A 105 12.21 -18.44 -1.85
N LYS A 106 11.85 -19.37 -2.74
CA LYS A 106 11.21 -19.03 -4.01
C LYS A 106 9.74 -18.72 -3.77
N TYR A 107 9.22 -17.78 -4.56
CA TYR A 107 7.85 -17.31 -4.51
C TYR A 107 7.26 -17.50 -5.90
N ASP A 108 6.10 -18.13 -5.98
CA ASP A 108 5.38 -18.42 -7.23
C ASP A 108 4.14 -17.51 -7.39
N SER A 109 3.84 -16.72 -6.37
CA SER A 109 2.59 -15.96 -6.25
C SER A 109 2.88 -14.54 -5.78
N LEU A 110 2.11 -13.59 -6.28
CA LEU A 110 2.22 -12.19 -5.88
C LEU A 110 0.86 -11.61 -5.50
N TYR A 111 0.78 -11.14 -4.25
CA TYR A 111 -0.38 -10.42 -3.76
C TYR A 111 -0.25 -8.92 -4.04
N LEU A 112 -1.18 -8.38 -4.84
CA LEU A 112 -1.36 -6.97 -5.15
C LEU A 112 -2.13 -6.28 -4.02
N CYS A 113 -1.43 -6.09 -2.88
CA CYS A 113 -2.01 -5.64 -1.62
C CYS A 113 -2.70 -4.27 -1.73
N SER A 114 -1.96 -3.21 -2.08
CA SER A 114 -2.54 -1.87 -2.07
C SER A 114 -1.88 -0.90 -3.04
N ALA A 115 -2.67 0.10 -3.47
CA ALA A 115 -2.23 1.19 -4.33
C ALA A 115 -2.96 2.49 -3.95
N PHE A 116 -2.21 3.46 -3.46
CA PHE A 116 -2.69 4.80 -3.09
C PHE A 116 -2.15 5.81 -4.06
N VAL A 117 -3.01 6.72 -4.50
CA VAL A 117 -2.64 7.85 -5.37
C VAL A 117 -3.44 9.06 -4.93
N LEU A 118 -2.74 10.16 -4.64
CA LEU A 118 -3.37 11.43 -4.30
C LEU A 118 -4.34 11.86 -5.40
N PRO A 119 -5.51 12.43 -5.05
CA PRO A 119 -6.60 12.71 -5.99
C PRO A 119 -6.18 13.37 -7.31
N GLU A 120 -5.36 14.42 -7.23
CA GLU A 120 -4.88 15.20 -8.37
C GLU A 120 -3.84 14.47 -9.24
N TYR A 121 -3.28 13.37 -8.74
CA TYR A 121 -2.34 12.52 -9.49
C TYR A 121 -3.01 11.24 -10.04
N ARG A 122 -4.32 11.05 -9.83
CA ARG A 122 -5.06 9.89 -10.36
C ARG A 122 -5.20 9.98 -11.89
N GLY A 123 -5.41 8.83 -12.55
CA GLY A 123 -5.53 8.77 -14.02
C GLY A 123 -4.20 8.89 -14.78
N SER A 124 -3.12 9.29 -14.11
CA SER A 124 -1.78 9.45 -14.70
C SER A 124 -1.02 8.13 -14.97
N GLY A 125 -1.55 6.99 -14.53
CA GLY A 125 -0.91 5.66 -14.66
C GLY A 125 0.21 5.37 -13.65
N TRP A 126 0.42 6.20 -12.61
CA TRP A 126 1.50 5.96 -11.63
C TRP A 126 1.42 4.62 -10.92
N ALA A 127 0.24 4.22 -10.44
CA ALA A 127 0.06 2.94 -9.75
C ALA A 127 0.44 1.74 -10.64
N THR A 128 -0.01 1.74 -11.90
CA THR A 128 0.36 0.71 -12.88
C THR A 128 1.87 0.67 -13.10
N ARG A 129 2.52 1.82 -13.33
CA ARG A 129 3.97 1.87 -13.55
C ARG A 129 4.76 1.37 -12.34
N LEU A 130 4.35 1.74 -11.12
CA LEU A 130 5.01 1.30 -9.89
C LEU A 130 4.85 -0.20 -9.67
N MET A 131 3.64 -0.74 -9.77
CA MET A 131 3.40 -2.18 -9.61
C MET A 131 4.05 -3.00 -10.71
N SER A 132 4.04 -2.54 -11.96
CA SER A 132 4.70 -3.25 -13.07
C SER A 132 6.21 -3.31 -12.89
N ARG A 133 6.82 -2.23 -12.38
CA ARG A 133 8.24 -2.22 -12.01
C ARG A 133 8.51 -3.19 -10.86
N ALA A 134 7.66 -3.22 -9.84
CA ALA A 134 7.79 -4.15 -8.72
C ALA A 134 7.70 -5.60 -9.19
N ILE A 135 6.69 -5.94 -10.00
CA ILE A 135 6.52 -7.28 -10.60
C ILE A 135 7.75 -7.67 -11.42
N ASN A 136 8.19 -6.81 -12.35
CA ASN A 136 9.38 -7.07 -13.16
C ASN A 136 10.64 -7.28 -12.32
N THR A 137 10.79 -6.55 -11.22
CA THR A 137 11.95 -6.71 -10.33
C THR A 137 11.88 -8.05 -9.59
N ILE A 138 10.73 -8.36 -8.98
CA ILE A 138 10.51 -9.61 -8.24
C ILE A 138 10.65 -10.84 -9.16
N ARG A 139 10.18 -10.78 -10.40
CA ARG A 139 10.25 -11.88 -11.36
C ARG A 139 11.67 -12.27 -11.78
N LYS A 140 12.66 -11.40 -11.58
CA LYS A 140 14.07 -11.74 -11.83
C LYS A 140 14.58 -12.77 -10.83
N ASP A 141 14.09 -12.71 -9.60
CA ASP A 141 14.53 -13.56 -8.50
C ASP A 141 13.57 -14.73 -8.23
N HIS A 142 12.31 -14.58 -8.63
CA HIS A 142 11.21 -15.48 -8.26
C HIS A 142 10.36 -15.90 -9.46
N PRO A 143 10.03 -17.20 -9.62
CA PRO A 143 9.23 -17.71 -10.74
C PRO A 143 7.74 -17.41 -10.52
N LEU A 144 7.33 -16.14 -10.62
CA LEU A 144 5.93 -15.78 -10.43
C LEU A 144 5.05 -16.40 -11.52
N GLU A 145 4.04 -17.14 -11.09
CA GLU A 145 3.05 -17.83 -11.91
C GLU A 145 1.65 -17.25 -11.72
N ASN A 146 1.35 -16.60 -10.59
CA ASN A 146 -0.01 -16.15 -10.27
C ASN A 146 -0.03 -14.77 -9.61
N LEU A 147 -1.06 -13.98 -9.95
CA LEU A 147 -1.38 -12.72 -9.26
C LEU A 147 -2.65 -12.88 -8.42
N PHE A 148 -2.66 -12.19 -7.29
CA PHE A 148 -3.77 -12.21 -6.35
C PHE A 148 -4.13 -10.81 -5.91
N TYR A 149 -5.40 -10.56 -5.59
CA TYR A 149 -5.83 -9.27 -5.05
C TYR A 149 -7.07 -9.40 -4.16
N TRP A 150 -7.22 -8.43 -3.26
CA TRP A 150 -8.40 -8.23 -2.43
C TRP A 150 -8.84 -6.76 -2.56
N ALA A 151 -9.01 -6.29 -3.80
CA ALA A 151 -9.35 -4.88 -4.03
C ALA A 151 -10.82 -4.61 -3.72
N LEU A 152 -11.04 -3.67 -2.80
CA LEU A 152 -12.36 -3.18 -2.39
C LEU A 152 -12.95 -2.14 -3.36
N SER A 153 -12.14 -1.59 -4.29
CA SER A 153 -12.58 -0.57 -5.24
C SER A 153 -12.62 -1.04 -6.69
N SER A 154 -13.54 -0.46 -7.47
CA SER A 154 -13.64 -0.71 -8.91
C SER A 154 -12.37 -0.34 -9.67
N LYS A 155 -11.67 0.72 -9.23
CA LYS A 155 -10.37 1.14 -9.78
C LYS A 155 -9.26 0.14 -9.45
N GLY A 156 -9.20 -0.37 -8.22
CA GLY A 156 -8.27 -1.42 -7.83
C GLY A 156 -8.47 -2.71 -8.63
N LYS A 157 -9.72 -3.11 -8.87
CA LYS A 157 -10.06 -4.25 -9.75
C LYS A 157 -9.57 -4.04 -11.18
N LYS A 158 -9.74 -2.83 -11.75
CA LYS A 158 -9.23 -2.50 -13.09
C LYS A 158 -7.71 -2.54 -13.15
N LEU A 159 -7.03 -2.02 -12.13
CA LEU A 159 -5.57 -2.08 -12.02
C LEU A 159 -5.06 -3.53 -11.99
N ALA A 160 -5.61 -4.37 -11.11
CA ALA A 160 -5.22 -5.77 -10.99
C ALA A 160 -5.40 -6.54 -12.32
N ARG A 161 -6.53 -6.35 -13.00
CA ARG A 161 -6.79 -6.93 -14.33
C ARG A 161 -5.83 -6.42 -15.41
N SER A 162 -5.45 -5.14 -15.34
CA SER A 162 -4.48 -4.58 -16.27
C SER A 162 -3.11 -5.25 -16.11
N LEU A 163 -2.65 -5.39 -14.87
CA LEU A 163 -1.37 -6.05 -14.56
C LEU A 163 -1.39 -7.53 -14.96
N ALA A 164 -2.46 -8.25 -14.66
CA ALA A 164 -2.61 -9.65 -15.07
C ALA A 164 -2.47 -9.83 -16.59
N ARG A 165 -3.10 -8.96 -17.38
CA ARG A 165 -2.98 -8.97 -18.84
C ARG A 165 -1.58 -8.60 -19.31
N GLU A 166 -0.98 -7.56 -18.73
CA GLU A 166 0.38 -7.11 -19.07
C GLU A 166 1.42 -8.22 -18.86
N PHE A 167 1.29 -8.97 -17.77
CA PHE A 167 2.25 -10.01 -17.41
C PHE A 167 1.86 -11.41 -17.89
N SER A 168 0.70 -11.55 -18.55
CA SER A 168 0.11 -12.84 -18.95
C SER A 168 0.03 -13.84 -17.78
N LEU A 169 -0.38 -13.36 -16.61
CA LEU A 169 -0.52 -14.17 -15.40
C LEU A 169 -2.01 -14.33 -15.02
N PRO A 170 -2.44 -15.52 -14.56
CA PRO A 170 -3.73 -15.70 -13.91
C PRO A 170 -3.94 -14.71 -12.77
N LEU A 171 -5.19 -14.31 -12.56
CA LEU A 171 -5.59 -13.38 -11.51
C LEU A 171 -6.73 -13.94 -10.67
N SER A 172 -6.43 -14.24 -9.41
CA SER A 172 -7.40 -14.73 -8.43
C SER A 172 -7.77 -13.65 -7.43
N ARG A 173 -9.02 -13.69 -6.94
CA ARG A 173 -9.59 -12.68 -6.03
C ARG A 173 -10.05 -13.33 -4.73
N ARG A 174 -9.74 -12.71 -3.59
CA ARG A 174 -10.44 -12.98 -2.32
C ARG A 174 -11.83 -12.34 -2.36
N VAL A 175 -12.89 -13.14 -2.22
CA VAL A 175 -14.29 -12.69 -2.21
C VAL A 175 -14.64 -12.11 -0.85
#